data_AF-A0A2N2LCW1-F1
#
_entry.id   AF-A0A2N2LCW1-F1
#
_cell.length_a   1.000
_cell.length_b   1.000
_cell.length_c   1.000
_cell.angle_alpha   90.00
_cell.angle_beta   90.00
_cell.angle_gamma   90.00
#
_symmetry.space_group_name_H-M   'P 1'
#
loop_
_entity.id
_entity.type
_entity.pdbx_description
1 polymer ?
#
loop_
_entity_poly.entity_id
_entity_poly.type
_entity_poly.pdbx_seq_one_letter_code
_entity_poly.pdbx_strand_id
1 'polypeptide(L)'
;MKEQIYNEIKVTISEDEANDMIERVARFIAERHLAPAGILFIESVRPLHGIGSQFLYFVLPFAEIIFDSAKYQRFALMIGKEEYLKRLVDRIDELDEEINRERRKNARLMRTRRRNQIRQFFTKLFNRNKI
;
A
#
# COMPACT_ATOMS: atom_id res chain seq x y z
N MET A 1 22.04 25.40 -26.78
CA MET A 1 22.60 24.04 -26.65
C MET A 1 21.73 23.29 -25.66
N LYS A 2 21.06 22.23 -26.09
CA LYS A 2 20.29 21.36 -25.18
C LYS A 2 21.30 20.50 -24.45
N GLU A 3 21.63 20.85 -23.21
CA GLU A 3 22.35 19.95 -22.31
C GLU A 3 21.48 18.72 -22.12
N GLN A 4 21.92 17.63 -22.75
CA GLN A 4 21.37 16.31 -22.52
C GLN A 4 21.59 15.99 -21.04
N ILE A 5 20.50 16.02 -20.29
CA ILE A 5 20.41 15.49 -18.93
C ILE A 5 20.69 13.99 -19.06
N TYR A 6 21.96 13.62 -18.92
CA TYR A 6 22.30 12.23 -18.65
C TYR A 6 21.75 11.95 -17.25
N ASN A 7 20.56 11.34 -17.18
CA ASN A 7 20.14 10.63 -15.99
C ASN A 7 21.29 9.68 -15.65
N GLU A 8 22.07 10.00 -14.61
CA GLU A 8 23.10 9.10 -14.09
C GLU A 8 22.45 7.74 -13.87
N ILE A 9 22.89 6.74 -14.62
CA ILE A 9 22.42 5.37 -14.47
C ILE A 9 22.89 4.93 -13.08
N LYS A 10 22.02 5.07 -12.08
CA LYS A 10 22.27 4.54 -10.75
C LYS A 10 22.28 3.02 -10.88
N VAL A 11 23.35 2.40 -10.39
CA VAL A 11 23.51 0.93 -10.38
C VAL A 11 23.21 0.35 -8.99
N THR A 12 23.07 1.21 -7.99
CA THR A 12 22.80 0.84 -6.60
C THR A 12 21.70 1.74 -6.01
N ILE A 13 20.95 1.19 -5.06
CA ILE A 13 19.96 1.90 -4.25
C ILE A 13 20.42 1.88 -2.80
N SER A 14 20.27 3.01 -2.09
CA SER A 14 20.53 3.04 -0.65
C SER A 14 19.40 2.37 0.12
N GLU A 15 19.69 1.95 1.34
CA GLU A 15 18.70 1.31 2.21
C GLU A 15 17.51 2.23 2.51
N ASP A 16 17.77 3.51 2.78
CA ASP A 16 16.73 4.51 3.04
C ASP A 16 15.86 4.77 1.80
N GLU A 17 16.48 4.81 0.60
CA GLU A 17 15.73 4.92 -0.65
C GLU A 17 14.83 3.70 -0.86
N ALA A 18 15.35 2.49 -0.63
CA ALA A 18 14.55 1.26 -0.73
C ALA A 18 13.36 1.28 0.25
N ASN A 19 13.57 1.72 1.48
CA ASN A 19 12.55 1.80 2.52
C ASN A 19 11.42 2.77 2.15
N ASP A 20 11.77 3.97 1.68
CA ASP A 20 10.80 4.97 1.22
C ASP A 20 9.97 4.44 0.05
N MET A 21 10.60 3.70 -0.88
CA MET A 21 9.90 3.12 -2.02
C MET A 21 8.96 1.98 -1.61
N ILE A 22 9.41 1.09 -0.72
CA ILE A 22 8.58 0.04 -0.14
C ILE A 22 7.35 0.65 0.52
N GLU A 23 7.53 1.67 1.36
CA GLU A 23 6.43 2.31 2.08
C GLU A 23 5.39 2.91 1.12
N ARG A 24 5.85 3.64 0.09
CA ARG A 24 4.95 4.27 -0.89
C ARG A 24 4.13 3.25 -1.67
N VAL A 25 4.77 2.18 -2.14
CA VAL A 25 4.09 1.14 -2.93
C VAL A 25 3.15 0.34 -2.05
N ALA A 26 3.58 -0.02 -0.84
CA ALA A 26 2.75 -0.74 0.11
C ALA A 26 1.48 0.04 0.46
N ARG A 27 1.60 1.34 0.77
CA ARG A 27 0.45 2.23 1.00
C ARG A 27 -0.46 2.32 -0.21
N PHE A 28 0.10 2.53 -1.41
CA PHE A 28 -0.69 2.62 -2.64
C PHE A 28 -1.60 1.39 -2.82
N ILE A 29 -1.05 0.19 -2.60
CA ILE A 29 -1.76 -1.09 -2.72
C ILE A 29 -2.79 -1.26 -1.59
N ALA A 30 -2.38 -1.09 -0.33
CA ALA A 30 -3.22 -1.35 0.84
C ALA A 30 -4.41 -0.39 0.92
N GLU A 31 -4.20 0.91 0.69
CA GLU A 31 -5.26 1.93 0.74
C GLU A 31 -6.34 1.72 -0.33
N ARG A 32 -6.00 1.04 -1.44
CA ARG A 32 -6.93 0.69 -2.53
C ARG A 32 -7.59 -0.67 -2.35
N HIS A 33 -7.36 -1.37 -1.24
CA HIS A 33 -7.82 -2.74 -0.99
C HIS A 33 -7.32 -3.75 -2.02
N LEU A 34 -6.12 -3.50 -2.54
CA LEU A 34 -5.47 -4.39 -3.48
C LEU A 34 -4.45 -5.32 -2.82
N ALA A 35 -4.32 -5.31 -1.49
CA ALA A 35 -3.30 -6.08 -0.78
C ALA A 35 -3.27 -7.58 -1.11
N PRO A 36 -4.39 -8.34 -1.07
CA PRO A 36 -4.36 -9.76 -1.42
C PRO A 36 -3.92 -10.01 -2.87
N ALA A 37 -4.41 -9.19 -3.81
CA ALA A 37 -4.06 -9.31 -5.22
C ALA A 37 -2.60 -8.90 -5.49
N GLY A 38 -2.13 -7.83 -4.84
CA GLY A 38 -0.77 -7.32 -4.93
C GLY A 38 0.25 -8.29 -4.37
N ILE A 39 -0.02 -8.89 -3.21
CA ILE A 39 0.83 -9.94 -2.62
C ILE A 39 0.90 -11.14 -3.54
N LEU A 40 -0.23 -11.67 -3.99
CA LEU A 40 -0.27 -12.81 -4.91
C LEU A 40 0.53 -12.55 -6.20
N PHE A 41 0.37 -11.36 -6.77
CA PHE A 41 1.11 -10.93 -7.94
C PHE A 41 2.62 -10.92 -7.68
N ILE A 42 3.05 -10.27 -6.60
CA ILE A 42 4.47 -10.18 -6.21
C ILE A 42 5.07 -11.58 -5.97
N GLU A 43 4.35 -12.47 -5.30
CA GLU A 43 4.80 -13.85 -5.09
C GLU A 43 4.89 -14.64 -6.40
N SER A 44 3.97 -14.40 -7.35
CA SER A 44 3.99 -15.08 -8.65
C SER A 44 5.22 -14.74 -9.49
N VAL A 45 5.80 -13.55 -9.28
CA VAL A 45 6.99 -13.08 -10.01
C VAL A 45 8.30 -13.24 -9.24
N ARG A 46 8.25 -13.66 -7.97
CA ARG A 46 9.44 -13.96 -7.17
C ARG A 46 10.43 -14.92 -7.86
N PRO A 47 10.01 -15.98 -8.60
CA PRO A 47 10.93 -16.86 -9.33
C PRO A 47 11.69 -16.20 -10.49
N LEU A 48 11.22 -15.05 -10.98
CA LEU A 48 11.78 -14.36 -12.14
C LEU A 48 13.01 -13.49 -11.81
N HIS A 49 13.47 -13.50 -10.56
CA HIS A 49 14.65 -12.75 -10.11
C HIS A 49 15.91 -13.05 -10.94
N GLY A 50 16.03 -14.29 -11.45
CA GLY A 50 17.10 -14.70 -12.38
C GLY A 50 17.01 -14.11 -13.80
N ILE A 51 15.90 -13.48 -14.16
CA ILE A 51 15.65 -12.82 -15.46
C ILE A 51 15.43 -11.31 -15.21
N GLY A 52 16.33 -10.72 -14.41
CA GLY A 52 16.19 -9.37 -13.88
C GLY A 52 15.89 -8.28 -14.93
N SER A 53 16.45 -8.37 -16.14
CA SER A 53 16.24 -7.36 -17.19
C SER A 53 14.85 -7.43 -17.84
N GLN A 54 14.20 -8.59 -17.90
CA GLN A 54 12.86 -8.73 -18.51
C GLN A 54 11.75 -8.39 -17.53
N PHE A 55 11.97 -8.67 -16.24
CA PHE A 55 11.03 -8.33 -15.18
C PHE A 55 10.77 -6.82 -15.10
N LEU A 56 11.77 -5.98 -15.38
CA LEU A 56 11.59 -4.52 -15.40
C LEU A 56 10.54 -4.05 -16.41
N TYR A 57 10.48 -4.68 -17.58
CA TYR A 57 9.50 -4.34 -18.61
C TYR A 57 8.07 -4.71 -18.21
N PHE A 58 7.90 -5.69 -17.34
CA PHE A 58 6.60 -6.09 -16.82
C PHE A 58 6.07 -5.11 -15.76
N VAL A 59 6.95 -4.52 -14.94
CA VAL A 59 6.51 -3.58 -13.89
C VAL A 59 6.46 -2.13 -14.36
N LEU A 60 7.06 -1.80 -15.51
CA LEU A 60 6.98 -0.49 -16.18
C LEU A 60 5.61 0.20 -16.11
N PRO A 61 4.50 -0.42 -16.57
CA PRO A 61 3.19 0.24 -16.61
C PRO A 61 2.64 0.59 -15.22
N PHE A 62 3.12 -0.07 -14.16
CA PHE A 62 2.69 0.20 -12.79
C PHE A 62 3.62 1.19 -12.08
N ALA A 63 4.92 1.16 -12.40
CA ALA A 63 5.90 2.04 -11.81
C ALA A 63 5.66 3.52 -12.19
N GLU A 64 5.32 3.80 -13.45
CA GLU A 64 5.01 5.16 -13.91
C GLU A 64 3.76 5.78 -13.25
N ILE A 65 2.84 4.94 -12.76
CA ILE A 65 1.66 5.39 -12.01
C ILE A 65 2.06 5.95 -10.63
N ILE A 66 3.15 5.43 -10.05
CA ILE A 66 3.58 5.71 -8.68
C ILE A 66 4.79 6.66 -8.65
N PHE A 67 5.62 6.65 -9.70
CA PHE A 67 6.96 7.23 -9.72
C PHE A 67 7.28 7.92 -11.06
N ASP A 68 8.07 9.00 -10.99
CA ASP A 68 8.66 9.65 -12.17
C ASP A 68 9.84 8.82 -12.73
N SER A 69 10.25 9.08 -13.97
CA SER A 69 11.28 8.35 -14.73
C SER A 69 12.62 8.13 -13.98
N ALA A 70 13.07 9.10 -13.17
CA ALA A 70 14.29 8.95 -12.35
C ALA A 70 14.08 8.04 -11.12
N LYS A 71 12.84 7.94 -10.62
CA LYS A 71 12.46 7.05 -9.53
C LYS A 71 12.20 5.62 -10.03
N TYR A 72 11.86 5.44 -11.32
CA TYR A 72 11.76 4.12 -11.95
C TYR A 72 13.06 3.31 -11.84
N GLN A 73 14.22 3.90 -12.17
CA GLN A 73 15.50 3.17 -12.08
C GLN A 73 15.76 2.68 -10.65
N ARG A 74 15.37 3.46 -9.64
CA ARG A 74 15.49 3.06 -8.23
C ARG A 74 14.52 1.94 -7.88
N PHE A 75 13.29 2.01 -8.36
CA PHE A 75 12.28 0.96 -8.17
C PHE A 75 12.74 -0.36 -8.78
N ALA A 76 13.29 -0.30 -10.00
CA ALA A 76 13.87 -1.42 -10.72
C ALA A 76 14.98 -2.11 -9.92
N LEU A 77 15.93 -1.33 -9.39
CA LEU A 77 17.02 -1.84 -8.55
C LEU A 77 16.50 -2.46 -7.24
N MET A 78 15.44 -1.88 -6.67
CA MET A 78 14.83 -2.39 -5.45
C MET A 78 14.16 -3.75 -5.68
N ILE A 79 13.27 -3.88 -6.67
CA ILE A 79 12.62 -5.18 -6.95
C ILE A 79 13.64 -6.23 -7.44
N GLY A 80 14.74 -5.77 -8.04
CA GLY A 80 15.90 -6.60 -8.39
C GLY A 80 16.63 -7.22 -7.20
N LYS A 81 16.17 -7.07 -5.94
CA LYS A 81 16.66 -7.82 -4.78
C LYS A 81 15.51 -8.54 -4.06
N GLU A 82 15.62 -9.86 -3.88
CA GLU A 82 14.60 -10.68 -3.22
C GLU A 82 14.27 -10.17 -1.81
N GLU A 83 15.28 -9.73 -1.07
CA GLU A 83 15.13 -9.15 0.27
C GLU A 83 14.12 -7.98 0.28
N TYR A 84 14.24 -7.04 -0.65
CA TYR A 84 13.34 -5.88 -0.71
C TYR A 84 11.95 -6.27 -1.19
N LEU A 85 11.83 -7.30 -2.05
CA LEU A 85 10.54 -7.83 -2.47
C LEU A 85 9.79 -8.48 -1.30
N LYS A 86 10.50 -9.27 -0.48
CA LYS A 86 9.93 -9.84 0.74
C LYS A 86 9.46 -8.74 1.69
N ARG A 87 10.29 -7.71 1.90
CA ARG A 87 9.94 -6.58 2.76
C ARG A 87 8.75 -5.78 2.24
N LEU A 88 8.60 -5.67 0.92
CA LEU A 88 7.41 -5.08 0.29
C LEU A 88 6.15 -5.90 0.59
N VAL A 89 6.21 -7.22 0.45
CA VAL A 89 5.08 -8.11 0.79
C VAL A 89 4.70 -7.99 2.25
N ASP A 90 5.68 -8.12 3.15
CA ASP A 90 5.47 -8.00 4.61
C ASP A 90 4.80 -6.65 4.94
N ARG A 91 5.27 -5.57 4.31
CA ARG A 91 4.73 -4.22 4.55
C ARG A 91 3.31 -4.02 4.00
N ILE A 92 2.98 -4.61 2.86
CA ILE A 92 1.61 -4.57 2.31
C ILE A 92 0.64 -5.26 3.28
N ASP A 93 1.03 -6.43 3.79
CA ASP A 93 0.20 -7.23 4.70
C ASP A 93 -0.06 -6.49 6.02
N GLU A 94 1.00 -5.93 6.63
CA GLU A 94 0.89 -5.10 7.84
C GLU A 94 -0.12 -3.94 7.70
N LEU A 95 -0.02 -3.20 6.59
CA LEU A 95 -0.89 -2.06 6.31
C LEU A 95 -2.35 -2.48 6.05
N ASP A 96 -2.57 -3.58 5.32
CA ASP A 96 -3.92 -4.10 5.11
C ASP A 96 -4.58 -4.53 6.42
N GLU A 97 -3.83 -5.20 7.29
CA GLU A 97 -4.32 -5.56 8.61
C GLU A 97 -4.66 -4.33 9.45
N GLU A 98 -3.80 -3.30 9.45
CA GLU A 98 -4.05 -2.03 10.15
C GLU A 98 -5.35 -1.38 9.68
N ILE A 99 -5.48 -1.16 8.37
CA ILE A 99 -6.66 -0.55 7.75
C ILE A 99 -7.93 -1.36 8.07
N ASN A 100 -7.85 -2.69 7.98
CA ASN A 100 -8.99 -3.56 8.26
C ASN A 100 -9.36 -3.59 9.75
N ARG A 101 -8.37 -3.54 10.65
CA ARG A 101 -8.60 -3.41 12.11
C ARG A 101 -9.31 -2.10 12.43
N GLU A 102 -8.85 -0.99 11.88
CA GLU A 102 -9.48 0.32 12.09
C GLU A 102 -10.92 0.37 11.57
N ARG A 103 -11.17 -0.18 10.38
CA ARG A 103 -12.53 -0.31 9.83
C ARG A 103 -13.45 -1.11 10.74
N ARG A 104 -12.99 -2.26 11.23
CA ARG A 104 -13.76 -3.10 12.17
C ARG A 104 -14.04 -2.35 13.48
N LYS A 105 -13.06 -1.61 14.02
CA LYS A 105 -13.22 -0.79 15.23
C LYS A 105 -14.24 0.32 15.02
N ASN A 106 -14.13 1.05 13.92
CA ASN A 106 -15.07 2.13 13.56
C ASN A 106 -16.49 1.61 13.35
N ALA A 107 -16.65 0.48 12.65
CA ALA A 107 -17.96 -0.16 12.48
C ALA A 107 -18.59 -0.58 13.82
N ARG A 108 -17.80 -1.14 14.75
CA ARG A 108 -18.26 -1.49 16.11
C ARG A 108 -18.69 -0.25 16.89
N LEU A 109 -17.90 0.82 16.89
CA LEU A 109 -18.23 2.08 17.54
C LEU A 109 -19.54 2.68 17.00
N MET A 110 -19.72 2.69 15.67
CA MET A 110 -20.95 3.18 15.04
C MET A 110 -22.18 2.36 15.42
N ARG A 111 -22.07 1.02 15.50
CA ARG A 111 -23.17 0.15 15.97
C ARG A 111 -23.57 0.46 17.42
N THR A 112 -22.59 0.64 18.30
CA THR A 112 -22.84 0.98 19.71
C THR A 112 -23.48 2.38 19.84
N ARG A 113 -22.96 3.38 19.11
CA ARG A 113 -23.52 4.74 19.07
C ARG A 113 -24.98 4.75 18.61
N ARG A 114 -25.31 4.05 17.52
CA ARG A 114 -26.68 3.94 17.01
C ARG A 114 -27.63 3.32 18.04
N ARG A 115 -27.24 2.22 18.69
CA ARG A 115 -28.04 1.58 19.75
C ARG A 115 -28.31 2.51 20.93
N ASN A 116 -27.28 3.24 21.38
CA ASN A 116 -27.41 4.17 22.50
C ASN A 116 -28.29 5.38 22.15
N GLN A 117 -28.14 5.93 20.94
CA GLN A 117 -29.00 7.02 20.45
C GLN A 117 -30.47 6.61 20.38
N ILE A 118 -30.76 5.42 19.82
CA ILE A 118 -32.12 4.89 19.73
C ILE A 118 -32.72 4.71 21.13
N ARG A 119 -31.96 4.12 22.07
CA ARG A 119 -32.41 3.96 23.47
C ARG A 119 -32.75 5.30 24.12
N GLN A 120 -31.84 6.28 24.03
CA GLN A 120 -32.06 7.62 24.60
C GLN A 120 -33.27 8.33 23.97
N PHE A 121 -33.49 8.14 22.67
CA PHE A 121 -34.66 8.67 21.97
C PHE A 121 -35.96 8.08 22.52
N PHE A 122 -36.07 6.76 22.62
CA PHE A 122 -37.25 6.10 23.19
C PHE A 122 -37.51 6.48 24.65
N THR A 123 -36.45 6.59 25.47
CA THR A 123 -36.59 7.04 26.86
C THR A 123 -37.15 8.47 26.96
N LYS A 124 -36.68 9.39 26.10
CA LYS A 124 -37.20 10.77 26.06
C LYS A 124 -38.67 10.83 25.63
N LEU A 125 -39.09 10.00 24.69
CA LEU A 125 -40.47 9.91 24.23
C LEU A 125 -41.42 9.40 25.31
N PHE A 126 -41.06 8.31 26.01
CA PHE A 126 -41.90 7.72 27.06
C PHE A 126 -42.05 8.61 28.29
N ASN A 127 -41.00 9.33 28.69
CA ASN A 127 -41.07 10.25 29.83
C ASN A 127 -41.87 11.53 29.54
N ARG A 128 -42.14 11.86 28.27
CA ARG A 128 -42.92 13.04 27.89
C ARG A 128 -44.43 12.85 28.05
N ASN A 129 -44.91 11.59 28.06
CA ASN A 129 -46.32 11.25 28.20
C ASN A 129 -46.73 10.99 29.67
N LYS A 130 -45.86 11.33 30.62
CA LYS A 130 -46.09 11.15 32.07
C LYS A 130 -46.47 12.46 32.80
N ILE A 131 -46.90 13.48 32.06
CA ILE A 131 -47.42 14.76 32.57
C ILE A 131 -48.88 14.86 32.16
#